data_AF-A0A7X1SLZ6-F1
#
_entry.id   AF-A0A7X1SLZ6-F1
#
_cell.length_a   1.000
_cell.length_b   1.000
_cell.length_c   1.000
_cell.angle_alpha   90.00
_cell.angle_beta   90.00
_cell.angle_gamma   90.00
#
_symmetry.space_group_name_H-M   'P 1'
#
loop_
_entity.id
_entity.type
_entity.pdbx_description
1 polymer ?
#
loop_
_entity_poly.entity_id
_entity_poly.type
_entity_poly.pdbx_seq_one_letter_code
_entity_poly.pdbx_strand_id
1 'polypeptide(L)' 'MAYFAVYEVESGEIQNLIECPEFLVETIHLDEGQQFLEVDHQVSAKKYLVKNDELVLRD' A
#
# COMPACT_ATOMS: atom_id res chain seq x y z
N MET A 1 -15.63 1.37 2.24
CA MET A 1 -14.61 0.39 1.84
C MET A 1 -13.34 1.17 1.66
N ALA A 2 -12.26 0.72 2.29
CA ALA A 2 -10.95 1.36 2.20
C ALA A 2 -10.03 0.47 1.37
N TYR A 3 -9.04 1.10 0.74
CA TYR A 3 -8.00 0.42 -0.02
C TYR A 3 -6.67 0.64 0.69
N PHE A 4 -5.88 -0.42 0.80
CA PHE A 4 -4.56 -0.38 1.42
C PHE A 4 -3.52 -0.89 0.43
N ALA A 5 -2.56 -0.05 0.10
CA ALA A 5 -1.40 -0.42 -0.69
C ALA A 5 -0.34 -0.98 0.25
N VAL A 6 -0.05 -2.27 0.15
CA VAL A 6 1.08 -2.89 0.86
C VAL A 6 2.33 -2.70 0.02
N TYR A 7 3.37 -2.12 0.59
CA TYR A 7 4.60 -1.76 -0.09
C TYR A 7 5.85 -2.19 0.71
N GLU A 8 6.94 -2.39 -0.01
CA GLU A 8 8.27 -2.60 0.57
C GLU A 8 8.86 -1.25 1.02
N VAL A 9 9.30 -1.16 2.28
CA VAL A 9 9.77 0.10 2.88
C VAL A 9 11.05 0.61 2.22
N GLU A 10 11.95 -0.27 1.77
CA GLU A 10 13.22 0.14 1.18
C GLU A 10 13.06 0.77 -0.21
N SER A 11 12.21 0.20 -1.06
CA SER A 11 12.03 0.63 -2.45
C SER A 11 10.81 1.51 -2.66
N GLY A 12 9.83 1.45 -1.76
CA GLY A 12 8.51 2.02 -1.96
C GLY A 12 7.63 1.22 -2.94
N GLU A 13 8.08 0.05 -3.40
CA GLU A 13 7.36 -0.72 -4.40
C GLU A 13 6.10 -1.34 -3.80
N ILE A 14 4.95 -1.04 -4.41
CA ILE A 14 3.67 -1.64 -4.00
C ILE A 14 3.68 -3.10 -4.43
N GLN A 15 3.62 -4.00 -3.47
CA GLN A 15 3.62 -5.44 -3.69
C GLN A 15 2.19 -6.01 -3.70
N ASN A 16 1.27 -5.39 -2.97
CA ASN A 16 -0.11 -5.85 -2.90
C ASN A 16 -1.11 -4.70 -2.70
N LEU A 17 -2.37 -4.95 -3.04
CA LEU A 17 -3.50 -4.06 -2.80
C LEU A 17 -4.63 -4.83 -2.13
N ILE A 18 -5.01 -4.37 -0.95
CA ILE A 18 -6.03 -4.98 -0.12
C ILE A 18 -7.24 -4.07 -0.11
N GLU A 19 -8.39 -4.61 -0.46
CA GLU A 19 -9.68 -3.95 -0.25
C GLU A 19 -10.34 -4.59 0.97
N CYS A 20 -10.51 -3.82 2.04
CA CYS A 20 -11.18 -4.30 3.25
C CYS A 20 -11.87 -3.16 4.02
N PRO A 21 -12.78 -3.48 4.95
CA PRO A 21 -13.25 -2.53 5.94
C PRO A 21 -12.11 -2.04 6.85
N GLU A 22 -12.15 -0.77 7.26
CA GLU A 22 -11.14 -0.15 8.14
C GLU A 22 -10.92 -0.95 9.44
N PHE A 23 -11.97 -1.54 10.02
CA PHE A 23 -11.85 -2.32 11.25
C PHE A 23 -11.07 -3.64 11.11
N LEU A 24 -10.77 -4.08 9.88
CA LEU A 24 -9.94 -5.25 9.61
C LEU A 24 -8.49 -4.89 9.26
N VAL A 25 -8.11 -3.61 9.25
CA VAL A 25 -6.76 -3.18 8.90
C VAL A 25 -5.68 -3.80 9.79
N GLU A 26 -5.96 -3.98 11.08
CA GLU A 26 -5.05 -4.61 12.05
C GLU A 26 -4.80 -6.10 11.77
N THR A 27 -5.61 -6.72 10.90
CA THR A 27 -5.46 -8.12 10.49
C THR A 27 -4.66 -8.29 9.20
N ILE A 28 -4.21 -7.18 8.58
CA ILE A 28 -3.35 -7.23 7.40
C ILE A 28 -2.02 -7.87 7.80
N HIS A 29 -1.71 -9.00 7.18
CA HIS A 29 -0.43 -9.65 7.34
C HIS A 29 0.63 -8.87 6.56
N LEU A 30 1.74 -8.54 7.22
CA LEU A 30 2.90 -7.87 6.64
C LEU A 30 4.13 -8.74 6.86
N ASP A 31 4.89 -8.95 5.79
CA ASP A 31 6.21 -9.56 5.85
C ASP A 31 7.23 -8.56 6.44
N GLU A 32 8.42 -9.07 6.82
CA GLU A 32 9.51 -8.22 7.31
C GLU A 32 9.92 -7.19 6.24
N GLY A 33 9.93 -5.91 6.62
CA GLY A 33 10.22 -4.81 5.70
C GLY A 33 9.03 -4.32 4.86
N GLN A 34 7.81 -4.81 5.11
CA GLN A 34 6.58 -4.27 4.51
C GLN A 34 5.86 -3.29 5.43
N GLN A 35 5.17 -2.34 4.82
CA GLN A 35 4.17 -1.49 5.45
C GLN A 35 2.95 -1.36 4.54
N PHE A 36 1.87 -0.78 5.06
CA PHE A 36 0.71 -0.43 4.24
C PHE A 36 0.41 1.07 4.33
N LEU A 37 -0.13 1.61 3.25
CA LEU A 37 -0.64 2.96 3.16
C LEU A 37 -2.10 2.91 2.73
N GLU A 38 -2.97 3.63 3.44
CA GLU A 38 -4.36 3.82 3.01
C GLU A 38 -4.41 4.71 1.76
N VAL A 39 -5.18 4.29 0.76
CA VAL A 39 -5.33 4.99 -0.51
C VAL A 39 -6.80 5.17 -0.85
N ASP A 40 -7.15 6.33 -1.42
CA ASP A 40 -8.54 6.68 -1.72
C ASP A 40 -9.19 5.78 -2.78
N HIS A 41 -8.39 5.14 -3.62
CA HIS A 41 -8.85 4.32 -4.74
C HIS A 41 -7.86 3.20 -5.04
N GLN A 42 -8.31 2.18 -5.78
CA GLN A 42 -7.42 1.13 -6.26
C GLN A 42 -6.36 1.72 -7.19
N VAL A 43 -5.11 1.69 -6.74
CA VAL A 43 -3.96 2.19 -7.51
C VAL A 43 -3.33 1.06 -8.33
N SER A 44 -2.54 1.39 -9.34
CA SER A 44 -1.77 0.38 -10.05
C SER A 44 -0.37 0.30 -9.48
N ALA A 45 0.01 -0.84 -8.90
CA ALA A 45 1.36 -1.09 -8.39
C ALA A 45 2.48 -0.86 -9.42
N LYS A 46 2.15 -0.90 -10.72
CA LYS A 46 3.11 -0.61 -11.80
C LYS A 46 3.27 0.89 -12.08
N LYS A 47 2.25 1.69 -11.78
CA LYS A 47 2.23 3.14 -12.05
C LYS A 47 2.59 3.98 -10.84
N TYR A 48 2.51 3.41 -9.64
CA TYR A 48 2.67 4.13 -8.40
C TYR A 48 3.66 3.40 -7.49
N LEU A 49 4.30 4.18 -6.63
CA LEU A 49 5.17 3.73 -5.54
C LEU A 49 4.89 4.61 -4.32
N VAL A 50 5.22 4.12 -3.14
CA VAL A 50 5.07 4.88 -1.89
C VAL A 50 6.41 5.50 -1.53
N LYS A 51 6.44 6.81 -1.30
CA LYS A 51 7.61 7.55 -0.81
C LYS A 51 7.18 8.53 0.27
N ASN A 52 7.87 8.52 1.40
CA ASN A 52 7.56 9.38 2.55
C ASN A 52 6.08 9.29 2.97
N ASP A 53 5.53 8.08 3.03
CA ASP A 53 4.12 7.81 3.35
C ASP A 53 3.11 8.45 2.38
N GLU A 54 3.54 8.80 1.16
CA GLU A 54 2.69 9.33 0.09
C GLU A 54 2.78 8.48 -1.17
N LEU A 55 1.65 8.37 -1.88
CA LEU A 55 1.58 7.71 -3.18
C LEU A 55 2.10 8.63 -4.28
N VAL A 56 3.17 8.23 -4.96
CA VAL A 56 3.77 8.99 -6.07
C VAL A 56 3.78 8.19 -7.37
N LEU A 57 3.66 8.90 -8.50
CA LEU A 57 3.76 8.27 -9.82
C LEU A 57 5.19 7.77 -10.08
N ARG A 58 5.28 6.58 -10.66
CA ARG A 58 6.52 6.01 -11.19
C ARG A 58 6.80 6.68 -12.54
N ASP A 59 7.93 7.39 -12.65
CA ASP A 59 8.46 7.92 -13.92
C ASP A 59 8.78 6.79 -14.92
#